data_AF-A0A818JU05-F1
#
_entry.id   AF-A0A818JU05-F1
#
_cell.length_a   1.000
_cell.length_b   1.000
_cell.length_c   1.000
_cell.angle_alpha   90.00
_cell.angle_beta   90.00
_cell.angle_gamma   90.00
#
_symmetry.space_group_name_H-M   'P 1'
#
loop_
_entity.id
_entity.type
_entity.pdbx_description
1 polymer ?
#
loop_
_entity_poly.entity_id
_entity_poly.type
_entity_poly.pdbx_seq_one_letter_code
_entity_poly.pdbx_strand_id
1 'polypeptide(L)'
;VEGGPDTLSTIYNDLANSIPIVLVDGSGRIPNLLANFLNRTESMIHRSRKDNDGANWKQVIDIKAADDVEKLKVKFLPYADEIRDGLRDISKGSKTSEKQMEQLFKYFLYCLQPAVRCKIRIFSLDSNESLDDTIFEAIVQAKQQESVEKNKAVNRDQLLYLALAWNAIHVAKEYIIKDDLNDLRPDTKEKLFFDALLIDRPQFVNTFIKLNFDVTQMFYEKQINQPWKLRSKQLLRLYANDDKKNVR
;
A
#
# COMPACT_ATOMS: atom_id res chain seq x y z
N VAL A 1 -4.89 16.98 -1.40
CA VAL A 1 -5.11 18.32 -1.99
C VAL A 1 -6.46 18.82 -1.53
N GLU A 2 -6.53 20.04 -1.01
CA GLU A 2 -7.62 20.62 -0.21
C GLU A 2 -9.02 20.05 -0.49
N GLY A 3 -9.48 19.17 0.40
CA GLY A 3 -10.77 18.50 0.26
C GLY A 3 -11.92 19.36 0.76
N GLY A 4 -12.93 19.56 -0.07
CA GLY A 4 -14.25 20.08 0.31
C GLY A 4 -15.17 19.00 0.89
N PRO A 5 -16.40 19.32 1.30
CA PRO A 5 -17.32 18.34 1.89
C PRO A 5 -17.61 17.12 0.99
N ASP A 6 -17.59 17.30 -0.34
CA ASP A 6 -17.78 16.20 -1.32
C ASP A 6 -16.54 15.30 -1.46
N THR A 7 -15.38 15.71 -0.94
CA THR A 7 -14.18 14.86 -0.97
C THR A 7 -14.36 13.66 -0.04
N LEU A 8 -15.08 13.81 1.07
CA LEU A 8 -15.33 12.71 2.00
C LEU A 8 -16.24 11.63 1.37
N SER A 9 -17.25 12.03 0.60
CA SER A 9 -18.14 11.08 -0.09
C SER A 9 -17.40 10.34 -1.21
N THR A 10 -16.47 11.02 -1.90
CA THR A 10 -15.58 10.39 -2.89
C THR A 10 -14.66 9.37 -2.23
N ILE A 11 -13.99 9.75 -1.13
CA ILE A 11 -13.15 8.85 -0.32
C ILE A 11 -13.94 7.62 0.11
N TYR A 12 -15.17 7.80 0.59
CA TYR A 12 -16.03 6.69 0.97
C TYR A 12 -16.31 5.74 -0.21
N ASN A 13 -16.68 6.28 -1.37
CA ASN A 13 -16.98 5.47 -2.57
C ASN A 13 -15.74 4.70 -3.05
N ASP A 14 -14.57 5.32 -3.04
CA ASP A 14 -13.32 4.69 -3.45
C ASP A 14 -12.94 3.55 -2.50
N LEU A 15 -13.04 3.76 -1.19
CA LEU A 15 -12.78 2.74 -0.18
C LEU A 15 -13.78 1.58 -0.25
N ALA A 16 -15.06 1.88 -0.51
CA ALA A 16 -16.09 0.86 -0.72
C ALA A 16 -15.79 -0.01 -1.95
N ASN A 17 -15.18 0.57 -2.99
CA ASN A 17 -14.73 -0.14 -4.18
C ASN A 17 -13.35 -0.80 -4.03
N SER A 18 -12.78 -0.84 -2.81
CA SER A 18 -11.44 -1.38 -2.52
C SER A 18 -10.30 -0.67 -3.28
N ILE A 19 -10.44 0.63 -3.52
CA ILE A 19 -9.38 1.47 -4.07
C ILE A 19 -8.57 2.05 -2.90
N PRO A 20 -7.24 1.84 -2.86
CA PRO A 20 -6.39 2.44 -1.84
C PRO A 20 -6.30 3.96 -2.00
N ILE A 21 -6.24 4.67 -0.87
CA ILE A 21 -6.16 6.13 -0.83
C ILE A 21 -4.89 6.55 -0.10
N VAL A 22 -4.16 7.49 -0.69
CA VAL A 22 -3.04 8.17 -0.03
C VAL A 22 -3.50 9.56 0.40
N LEU A 23 -3.52 9.80 1.70
CA LEU A 23 -3.79 11.09 2.30
C LEU A 23 -2.50 11.86 2.48
N VAL A 24 -2.39 13.03 1.85
CA VAL A 24 -1.25 13.92 2.05
C VAL A 24 -1.53 14.82 3.24
N ASP A 25 -0.78 14.63 4.33
CA ASP A 25 -0.85 15.48 5.52
C ASP A 25 -0.33 16.88 5.19
N GLY A 26 -0.95 17.89 5.77
CA GLY A 26 -0.72 19.30 5.42
C GLY A 26 -1.42 19.76 4.13
N SER A 27 -2.07 18.88 3.37
CA SER A 27 -2.65 19.25 2.07
C SER A 27 -4.06 19.86 2.13
N GLY A 28 -4.71 19.88 3.31
CA GLY A 28 -5.96 20.64 3.50
C GLY A 28 -6.86 20.12 4.62
N ARG A 29 -8.08 20.69 4.71
CA ARG A 29 -8.94 20.52 5.90
C ARG A 29 -9.37 19.07 6.16
N ILE A 30 -9.96 18.37 5.18
CA ILE A 30 -10.36 16.97 5.34
C ILE A 30 -9.16 16.02 5.49
N PRO A 31 -8.12 16.08 4.65
CA PRO A 31 -6.94 15.23 4.83
C PRO A 31 -6.29 15.38 6.21
N ASN A 32 -6.12 16.61 6.71
CA ASN A 32 -5.51 16.85 8.02
C ASN A 32 -6.42 16.35 9.16
N LEU A 33 -7.74 16.55 9.04
CA LEU A 33 -8.70 16.04 10.02
C LEU A 33 -8.63 14.51 10.08
N LEU A 34 -8.70 13.84 8.93
CA LEU A 34 -8.58 12.38 8.85
C LEU A 34 -7.22 11.91 9.38
N ALA A 35 -6.11 12.52 8.98
CA ALA A 35 -4.78 12.15 9.43
C ALA A 35 -4.64 12.22 10.96
N ASN A 36 -5.14 13.28 11.59
CA ASN A 36 -5.11 13.44 13.05
C ASN A 36 -5.90 12.32 13.76
N PHE A 37 -7.14 12.06 13.33
CA PHE A 37 -7.97 11.01 13.94
C PHE A 37 -7.45 9.61 13.63
N LEU A 38 -6.91 9.38 12.44
CA LEU A 38 -6.24 8.15 12.11
C LEU A 38 -5.06 7.95 13.06
N ASN A 39 -4.13 8.88 13.22
CA ASN A 39 -2.98 8.70 14.12
C ASN A 39 -3.41 8.41 15.58
N ARG A 40 -4.44 9.10 16.08
CA ARG A 40 -4.98 8.87 17.44
C ARG A 40 -5.60 7.48 17.62
N THR A 41 -6.23 6.95 16.58
CA THR A 41 -6.93 5.66 16.61
C THR A 41 -6.01 4.46 16.36
N GLU A 42 -4.72 4.65 16.06
CA GLU A 42 -3.73 3.56 15.89
C GLU A 42 -3.61 2.65 17.11
N SER A 43 -3.68 3.25 18.30
CA SER A 43 -3.62 2.53 19.58
C SER A 43 -4.80 1.59 19.82
N MET A 44 -5.92 1.77 19.12
CA MET A 44 -7.09 0.90 19.24
C MET A 44 -6.92 -0.42 18.47
N ILE A 45 -6.06 -0.43 17.45
CA ILE A 45 -5.79 -1.61 16.60
C ILE A 45 -4.93 -2.62 17.38
N HIS A 46 -3.98 -2.12 18.18
CA HIS A 46 -3.09 -2.96 18.98
C HIS A 46 -3.82 -3.64 20.15
N ARG A 47 -4.90 -3.01 20.66
CA ARG A 47 -5.78 -3.60 21.69
C ARG A 47 -6.72 -4.67 21.13
N SER A 48 -7.33 -4.43 19.97
CA SER A 48 -8.23 -5.41 19.34
C SER A 48 -7.56 -6.73 18.91
N ARG A 49 -6.22 -6.80 18.86
CA ARG A 49 -5.48 -8.06 18.62
C ARG A 49 -5.46 -8.98 19.85
N LYS A 50 -5.77 -8.46 21.04
CA LYS A 50 -5.84 -9.20 22.31
C LYS A 50 -7.26 -9.30 22.91
N ASP A 51 -8.21 -8.52 22.40
CA ASP A 51 -9.56 -8.50 22.97
C ASP A 51 -10.38 -9.68 22.43
N ASN A 52 -10.78 -10.58 23.34
CA ASN A 52 -11.73 -11.69 23.12
C ASN A 52 -13.19 -11.20 22.99
N ASP A 53 -13.42 -9.92 22.77
CA ASP A 53 -14.74 -9.38 22.50
C ASP A 53 -15.17 -9.91 21.12
N GLY A 54 -16.15 -10.82 21.11
CA GLY A 54 -16.61 -11.60 19.95
C GLY A 54 -17.11 -10.83 18.72
N ALA A 55 -16.82 -9.53 18.60
CA ALA A 55 -16.95 -8.76 17.38
C ALA A 55 -15.69 -8.95 16.52
N ASN A 56 -15.82 -9.65 15.40
CA ASN A 56 -14.77 -9.84 14.42
C ASN A 56 -14.51 -8.55 13.63
N TRP A 57 -13.86 -7.56 14.24
CA TRP A 57 -13.49 -6.26 13.63
C TRP A 57 -12.47 -6.39 12.48
N LYS A 58 -12.08 -7.62 12.11
CA LYS A 58 -11.33 -7.90 10.88
C LYS A 58 -12.21 -7.72 9.64
N GLN A 59 -13.53 -7.77 9.80
CA GLN A 59 -14.50 -7.53 8.73
C GLN A 59 -15.01 -6.10 8.78
N VAL A 60 -15.24 -5.53 7.60
CA VAL A 60 -15.81 -4.19 7.42
C VAL A 60 -17.26 -4.21 7.92
N ILE A 61 -17.59 -3.28 8.81
CA ILE A 61 -18.96 -3.13 9.31
C ILE A 61 -19.72 -2.21 8.36
N ASP A 62 -20.88 -2.66 7.88
CA ASP A 62 -21.65 -1.93 6.90
C ASP A 62 -22.41 -0.77 7.56
N ILE A 63 -22.26 0.44 7.02
CA ILE A 63 -22.84 1.67 7.61
C ILE A 63 -24.34 1.81 7.28
N LYS A 64 -24.89 0.89 6.49
CA LYS A 64 -26.31 0.86 6.11
C LYS A 64 -27.20 0.34 7.24
N ALA A 65 -26.68 -0.48 8.14
CA ALA A 65 -27.41 -1.01 9.28
C ALA A 65 -27.35 -0.03 10.47
N ALA A 66 -28.50 0.31 11.05
CA ALA A 66 -28.59 1.27 12.15
C ALA A 66 -27.84 0.79 13.41
N ASP A 67 -27.99 -0.49 13.76
CA ASP A 67 -27.35 -1.13 14.92
C ASP A 67 -25.82 -1.08 14.85
N ASP A 68 -25.27 -1.16 13.64
CA ASP A 68 -23.83 -1.14 13.41
C ASP A 68 -23.25 0.27 13.49
N VAL A 69 -24.02 1.28 13.08
CA VAL A 69 -23.67 2.69 13.31
C VAL A 69 -23.67 3.01 14.81
N GLU A 70 -24.59 2.44 15.58
CA GLU A 70 -24.60 2.63 17.04
C GLU A 70 -23.37 1.99 17.71
N LYS A 71 -22.97 0.78 17.31
CA LYS A 71 -21.72 0.16 17.79
C LYS A 71 -20.49 1.02 17.47
N LEU A 72 -20.42 1.59 16.28
CA LEU A 72 -19.34 2.51 15.90
C LEU A 72 -19.38 3.80 16.73
N LYS A 73 -20.57 4.38 16.93
CA LYS A 73 -20.75 5.57 17.77
C LYS A 73 -20.31 5.31 19.21
N VAL A 74 -20.63 4.16 19.79
CA VAL A 74 -20.20 3.79 21.16
C VAL A 74 -18.68 3.70 21.29
N LYS A 75 -18.00 3.17 20.27
CA LYS A 75 -16.54 3.00 20.30
C LYS A 75 -15.78 4.32 20.06
N PHE A 76 -16.30 5.16 19.17
CA PHE A 76 -15.71 6.45 18.81
C PHE A 76 -16.34 7.63 19.57
N LEU A 77 -17.19 7.37 20.57
CA LEU A 77 -17.87 8.36 21.40
C LEU A 77 -16.94 9.45 21.95
N PRO A 78 -15.72 9.17 22.46
CA PRO A 78 -14.82 10.23 22.93
C PRO A 78 -14.29 11.14 21.83
N TYR A 79 -14.32 10.71 20.56
CA TYR A 79 -13.87 11.51 19.41
C TYR A 79 -15.05 12.08 18.62
N ALA A 80 -16.28 11.65 18.91
CA ALA A 80 -17.47 11.99 18.13
C ALA A 80 -17.73 13.50 18.10
N ASP A 81 -17.58 14.16 19.24
CA ASP A 81 -17.80 15.61 19.35
C ASP A 81 -16.69 16.39 18.65
N GLU A 82 -15.41 16.00 18.81
CA GLU A 82 -14.29 16.61 18.08
C GLU A 82 -14.41 16.44 16.55
N ILE A 83 -14.87 15.27 16.09
CA ILE A 83 -15.11 15.01 14.67
C ILE A 83 -16.25 15.91 14.17
N ARG A 84 -17.33 16.05 14.92
CA ARG A 84 -18.45 16.93 14.57
C ARG A 84 -18.04 18.39 14.52
N ASP A 85 -17.22 18.84 15.46
CA ASP A 85 -16.69 20.19 15.50
C ASP A 85 -15.74 20.45 14.33
N GLY A 86 -14.83 19.52 14.03
CA GLY A 86 -13.95 19.60 12.87
C GLY A 86 -14.71 19.61 11.53
N LEU A 87 -15.74 18.77 11.40
CA LEU A 87 -16.63 18.78 10.23
C LEU A 87 -17.44 20.07 10.14
N ARG A 88 -17.88 20.62 11.27
CA ARG A 88 -18.61 21.90 11.34
C ARG A 88 -17.68 23.06 10.92
N ASP A 89 -16.42 23.04 11.33
CA ASP A 89 -15.41 24.03 10.93
C ASP A 89 -15.13 24.00 9.42
N ILE A 90 -15.12 22.81 8.81
CA ILE A 90 -15.02 22.65 7.36
C ILE A 90 -16.27 23.19 6.67
N SER A 91 -17.43 22.98 7.27
CA SER A 91 -18.77 23.33 6.79
C SER A 91 -19.13 24.82 6.96
N LYS A 92 -18.42 25.60 7.79
CA LYS A 92 -18.70 27.05 8.03
C LYS A 92 -18.85 27.94 6.78
N GLY A 93 -18.46 27.47 5.59
CA GLY A 93 -18.67 28.13 4.30
C GLY A 93 -19.92 27.73 3.50
N SER A 94 -20.66 26.67 3.87
CA SER A 94 -21.88 26.23 3.17
C SER A 94 -23.03 26.00 4.15
N LYS A 95 -24.28 26.30 3.73
CA LYS A 95 -25.47 25.92 4.50
C LYS A 95 -25.65 24.41 4.43
N THR A 96 -24.89 23.67 5.22
CA THR A 96 -24.98 22.20 5.26
C THR A 96 -26.18 21.79 6.11
N SER A 97 -27.08 20.98 5.56
CA SER A 97 -28.24 20.46 6.30
C SER A 97 -27.77 19.53 7.42
N GLU A 98 -28.48 19.50 8.55
CA GLU A 98 -28.20 18.58 9.65
C GLU A 98 -28.19 17.10 9.20
N LYS A 99 -28.99 16.77 8.18
CA LYS A 99 -28.99 15.44 7.55
C LYS A 99 -27.68 15.14 6.79
N GLN A 100 -27.10 16.13 6.12
CA GLN A 100 -25.83 15.98 5.41
C GLN A 100 -24.66 15.84 6.40
N MET A 101 -24.72 16.54 7.52
CA MET A 101 -23.72 16.39 8.59
C MET A 101 -23.75 14.99 9.21
N GLU A 102 -24.94 14.42 9.44
CA GLU A 102 -25.07 13.04 9.92
C GLU A 102 -24.54 12.03 8.88
N GLN A 103 -24.71 12.30 7.59
CA GLN A 103 -24.15 11.47 6.51
C GLN A 103 -22.61 11.55 6.45
N LEU A 104 -22.05 12.76 6.50
CA LEU A 104 -20.59 12.96 6.54
C LEU A 104 -19.98 12.30 7.78
N PHE A 105 -20.66 12.41 8.92
CA PHE A 105 -20.23 11.74 10.15
C PHE A 105 -20.19 10.21 9.99
N LYS A 106 -21.20 9.62 9.34
CA LYS A 106 -21.22 8.18 9.01
C LYS A 106 -20.05 7.77 8.10
N TYR A 107 -19.76 8.54 7.05
CA TYR A 107 -18.61 8.28 6.17
C TYR A 107 -17.28 8.40 6.91
N PHE A 108 -17.16 9.36 7.82
CA PHE A 108 -15.96 9.52 8.65
C PHE A 108 -15.75 8.30 9.55
N LEU A 109 -16.80 7.83 10.23
CA LEU A 109 -16.74 6.64 11.08
C LEU A 109 -16.35 5.38 10.30
N TYR A 110 -16.79 5.26 9.04
CA TYR A 110 -16.37 4.16 8.18
C TYR A 110 -14.87 4.18 7.88
N CYS A 111 -14.31 5.35 7.58
CA CYS A 111 -12.88 5.50 7.31
C CYS A 111 -12.01 5.13 8.52
N LEU A 112 -12.53 5.31 9.74
CA LEU A 112 -11.83 4.99 10.98
C LEU A 112 -11.86 3.49 11.34
N GLN A 113 -12.66 2.66 10.66
CA GLN A 113 -12.73 1.24 10.95
C GLN A 113 -11.37 0.56 10.69
N PRO A 114 -10.90 -0.36 11.56
CA PRO A 114 -9.62 -1.05 11.37
C PRO A 114 -9.48 -1.75 10.01
N ALA A 115 -10.55 -2.36 9.51
CA ALA A 115 -10.58 -3.07 8.23
C ALA A 115 -10.56 -2.15 7.00
N VAL A 116 -11.01 -0.90 7.14
CA VAL A 116 -10.98 0.10 6.05
C VAL A 116 -9.69 0.90 6.11
N ARG A 117 -9.17 1.14 7.31
CA ARG A 117 -7.95 1.90 7.55
C ARG A 117 -6.74 1.36 6.79
N CYS A 118 -6.57 0.04 6.69
CA CYS A 118 -5.44 -0.54 5.96
C CYS A 118 -5.45 -0.23 4.45
N LYS A 119 -6.53 0.36 3.93
CA LYS A 119 -6.61 0.90 2.57
C LYS A 119 -6.26 2.39 2.50
N ILE A 120 -6.00 3.04 3.64
CA ILE A 120 -5.67 4.47 3.75
C ILE A 120 -4.23 4.62 4.29
N ARG A 121 -3.36 5.25 3.51
CA ARG A 121 -1.99 5.58 3.93
C ARG A 121 -1.82 7.08 4.07
N ILE A 122 -1.18 7.52 5.15
CA ILE A 122 -0.85 8.93 5.35
C ILE A 122 0.58 9.14 4.84
N PHE A 123 0.74 10.17 4.01
CA PHE A 123 2.02 10.68 3.51
C PHE A 123 2.24 12.08 4.07
N SER A 124 3.33 12.28 4.81
CA SER A 124 3.72 13.62 5.27
C SER A 124 4.71 14.21 4.27
N LEU A 125 4.54 15.49 3.91
CA LEU A 125 5.50 16.19 3.06
C LEU A 125 6.83 16.46 3.77
N ASP A 126 6.83 16.41 5.10
CA ASP A 126 8.01 16.65 5.92
C ASP A 126 8.84 15.36 6.15
N SER A 127 8.33 14.20 5.73
CA SER A 127 9.09 12.95 5.86
C SER A 127 10.10 12.80 4.71
N ASN A 128 11.22 12.14 4.99
CA ASN A 128 12.20 11.73 3.98
C ASN A 128 11.73 10.50 3.17
N GLU A 129 10.48 10.07 3.34
CA GLU A 129 9.93 8.90 2.63
C GLU A 129 9.62 9.27 1.19
N SER A 130 9.88 8.35 0.26
CA SER A 130 9.51 8.59 -1.13
C SER A 130 8.00 8.40 -1.30
N LEU A 131 7.37 9.32 -2.03
CA LEU A 131 5.94 9.23 -2.35
C LEU A 131 5.61 7.91 -3.07
N ASP A 132 6.51 7.45 -3.94
CA ASP A 132 6.36 6.20 -4.69
C ASP A 132 6.30 4.99 -3.75
N ASP A 133 7.15 4.95 -2.71
CA ASP A 133 7.12 3.90 -1.69
C ASP A 133 5.80 3.95 -0.91
N THR A 134 5.33 5.14 -0.52
CA THR A 134 4.06 5.28 0.22
C THR A 134 2.85 4.85 -0.62
N ILE A 135 2.83 5.18 -1.91
CA ILE A 135 1.78 4.73 -2.84
C ILE A 135 1.85 3.21 -3.00
N PHE A 136 3.04 2.65 -3.20
CA PHE A 136 3.21 1.23 -3.37
C PHE A 136 2.82 0.45 -2.10
N GLU A 137 3.20 0.93 -0.91
CA GLU A 137 2.74 0.41 0.38
C GLU A 137 1.22 0.37 0.49
N ALA A 138 0.55 1.48 0.14
CA ALA A 138 -0.92 1.58 0.19
C ALA A 138 -1.58 0.51 -0.71
N ILE A 139 -1.01 0.28 -1.90
CA ILE A 139 -1.49 -0.76 -2.82
C ILE A 139 -1.30 -2.16 -2.24
N VAL A 140 -0.13 -2.45 -1.68
CA VAL A 140 0.20 -3.76 -1.09
C VAL A 140 -0.73 -4.07 0.08
N GLN A 141 -0.91 -3.12 1.01
CA GLN A 141 -1.77 -3.30 2.17
C GLN A 141 -3.24 -3.47 1.78
N ALA A 142 -3.74 -2.68 0.81
CA ALA A 142 -5.10 -2.83 0.32
C ALA A 142 -5.34 -4.18 -0.36
N LYS A 143 -4.38 -4.69 -1.15
CA LYS A 143 -4.47 -6.01 -1.79
C LYS A 143 -4.42 -7.15 -0.78
N GLN A 144 -3.63 -7.01 0.30
CA GLN A 144 -3.62 -7.96 1.40
C GLN A 144 -4.96 -7.99 2.14
N GLN A 145 -5.58 -6.84 2.38
CA GLN A 145 -6.90 -6.77 3.00
C GLN A 145 -8.00 -7.36 2.10
N GLU A 146 -8.00 -7.04 0.81
CA GLU A 146 -8.96 -7.60 -0.16
C GLU A 146 -8.91 -9.13 -0.19
N SER A 147 -7.71 -9.70 -0.04
CA SER A 147 -7.49 -11.14 0.08
C SER A 147 -8.13 -11.73 1.34
N VAL A 148 -8.03 -11.03 2.48
CA VAL A 148 -8.69 -11.43 3.74
C VAL A 148 -10.20 -11.35 3.62
N GLU A 149 -10.74 -10.28 3.04
CA GLU A 149 -12.19 -10.09 2.84
C GLU A 149 -12.78 -11.18 1.92
N LYS A 150 -12.07 -11.53 0.85
CA LYS A 150 -12.53 -12.52 -0.15
C LYS A 150 -12.14 -13.96 0.18
N ASN A 151 -11.49 -14.21 1.32
CA ASN A 151 -10.90 -15.52 1.67
C ASN A 151 -10.09 -16.15 0.52
N LYS A 152 -9.40 -15.32 -0.26
CA LYS A 152 -8.62 -15.74 -1.43
C LYS A 152 -7.15 -15.46 -1.15
N ALA A 153 -6.23 -16.37 -1.49
CA ALA A 153 -4.80 -16.12 -1.32
C ALA A 153 -4.34 -14.86 -2.09
N VAL A 154 -3.53 -14.02 -1.44
CA VAL A 154 -2.88 -12.87 -2.09
C VAL A 154 -2.04 -13.37 -3.25
N ASN A 155 -2.19 -12.76 -4.42
CA ASN A 155 -1.31 -13.05 -5.55
C ASN A 155 0.04 -12.36 -5.36
N ARG A 156 0.90 -12.96 -4.53
CA ARG A 156 2.22 -12.42 -4.17
C ARG A 156 3.11 -12.23 -5.41
N ASP A 157 3.01 -13.12 -6.39
CA ASP A 157 3.75 -13.03 -7.65
C ASP A 157 3.48 -11.70 -8.35
N GLN A 158 2.19 -11.31 -8.49
CA GLN A 158 1.81 -10.03 -9.11
C GLN A 158 2.32 -8.83 -8.33
N LEU A 159 2.28 -8.86 -7.00
CA LEU A 159 2.78 -7.77 -6.16
C LEU A 159 4.31 -7.62 -6.29
N LEU A 160 5.05 -8.72 -6.46
CA LEU A 160 6.50 -8.67 -6.66
C LEU A 160 6.88 -8.17 -8.06
N TYR A 161 6.14 -8.55 -9.10
CA TYR A 161 6.33 -7.95 -10.42
C TYR A 161 6.03 -6.45 -10.41
N LEU A 162 5.02 -6.01 -9.66
CA LEU A 162 4.72 -4.60 -9.48
C LEU A 162 5.85 -3.89 -8.73
N ALA A 163 6.37 -4.51 -7.65
CA ALA A 163 7.51 -3.98 -6.92
C ALA A 163 8.74 -3.80 -7.82
N LEU A 164 8.99 -4.76 -8.71
CA LEU A 164 10.10 -4.72 -9.64
C LEU A 164 9.98 -3.54 -10.62
N ALA A 165 8.78 -3.32 -11.16
CA ALA A 165 8.50 -2.19 -12.04
C ALA A 165 8.73 -0.85 -11.31
N TRP A 166 8.27 -0.75 -10.06
CA TRP A 166 8.34 0.47 -9.24
C TRP A 166 9.69 0.67 -8.52
N ASN A 167 10.63 -0.27 -8.63
CA ASN A 167 11.87 -0.28 -7.86
C ASN A 167 11.69 -0.29 -6.33
N ALA A 168 10.52 -0.72 -5.83
CA ALA A 168 10.15 -0.66 -4.43
C ALA A 168 10.59 -1.93 -3.67
N ILE A 169 11.88 -2.28 -3.74
CA ILE A 169 12.39 -3.51 -3.07
C ILE A 169 12.31 -3.42 -1.56
N HIS A 170 12.49 -2.23 -0.99
CA HIS A 170 12.46 -2.01 0.46
C HIS A 170 11.08 -2.40 1.01
N VAL A 171 10.03 -1.88 0.39
CA VAL A 171 8.63 -2.21 0.70
C VAL A 171 8.33 -3.69 0.43
N ALA A 172 8.79 -4.22 -0.71
CA ALA A 172 8.55 -5.63 -1.05
C ALA A 172 9.20 -6.59 -0.05
N LYS A 173 10.39 -6.24 0.45
CA LYS A 173 11.09 -7.03 1.47
C LYS A 173 10.29 -7.10 2.76
N GLU A 174 9.76 -5.97 3.22
CA GLU A 174 9.01 -5.86 4.48
C GLU A 174 7.64 -6.53 4.41
N TYR A 175 6.86 -6.25 3.36
CA TYR A 175 5.45 -6.63 3.31
C TYR A 175 5.18 -7.94 2.56
N ILE A 176 6.02 -8.32 1.59
CA ILE A 176 5.77 -9.45 0.69
C ILE A 176 6.70 -10.63 0.98
N ILE A 177 8.01 -10.38 1.01
CA ILE A 177 9.02 -11.44 1.12
C ILE A 177 9.23 -11.89 2.57
N LYS A 178 9.20 -10.96 3.55
CA LYS A 178 9.35 -11.27 4.98
C LYS A 178 10.58 -12.15 5.29
N ASP A 179 11.67 -11.88 4.58
CA ASP A 179 12.95 -12.60 4.69
C ASP A 179 12.94 -14.09 4.27
N ASP A 180 11.89 -14.59 3.59
CA ASP A 180 11.93 -15.93 2.99
C ASP A 180 11.42 -15.93 1.53
N LEU A 181 12.21 -16.52 0.64
CA LEU A 181 11.81 -16.75 -0.74
C LEU A 181 11.08 -18.08 -0.93
N ASN A 182 11.12 -19.02 0.01
CA ASN A 182 10.59 -20.38 -0.19
C ASN A 182 9.11 -20.43 -0.58
N ASP A 183 8.32 -19.46 -0.12
CA ASP A 183 6.90 -19.32 -0.45
C ASP A 183 6.62 -19.00 -1.93
N LEU A 184 7.62 -18.58 -2.70
CA LEU A 184 7.49 -18.28 -4.12
C LEU A 184 7.71 -19.52 -4.99
N ARG A 185 6.96 -19.60 -6.09
CA ARG A 185 7.16 -20.63 -7.11
C ARG A 185 8.55 -20.48 -7.75
N PRO A 186 9.29 -21.59 -7.98
CA PRO A 186 10.64 -21.55 -8.53
C PRO A 186 10.69 -20.82 -9.88
N ASP A 187 9.80 -21.17 -10.81
CA ASP A 187 9.67 -20.50 -12.12
C ASP A 187 9.47 -18.99 -12.02
N THR A 188 8.72 -18.53 -11.01
CA THR A 188 8.46 -17.10 -10.80
C THR A 188 9.72 -16.41 -10.28
N LYS A 189 10.47 -17.02 -9.36
CA LYS A 189 11.72 -16.46 -8.82
C LYS A 189 12.74 -16.24 -9.92
N GLU A 190 12.94 -17.24 -10.78
CA GLU A 190 13.88 -17.17 -11.89
C GLU A 190 13.51 -16.05 -12.86
N LYS A 191 12.24 -16.00 -13.28
CA LYS A 191 11.75 -14.94 -14.17
C LYS A 191 11.95 -13.55 -13.55
N LEU A 192 11.61 -13.38 -12.27
CA LEU A 192 11.73 -12.10 -11.59
C LEU A 192 13.19 -11.68 -11.42
N PHE A 193 14.08 -12.63 -11.16
CA PHE A 193 15.52 -12.39 -11.10
C PHE A 193 16.07 -11.96 -12.47
N PHE A 194 15.69 -12.65 -13.55
CA PHE A 194 16.09 -12.26 -14.91
C PHE A 194 15.52 -10.91 -15.33
N ASP A 195 14.25 -10.64 -15.04
CA ASP A 195 13.63 -9.36 -15.35
C ASP A 195 14.31 -8.23 -14.57
N ALA A 196 14.72 -8.48 -13.31
CA ALA A 196 15.51 -7.52 -12.53
C ALA A 196 16.89 -7.24 -13.15
N LEU A 197 17.56 -8.26 -13.69
CA LEU A 197 18.81 -8.08 -14.45
C LEU A 197 18.58 -7.30 -15.75
N LEU A 198 17.48 -7.59 -16.47
CA LEU A 198 17.16 -6.94 -17.74
C LEU A 198 16.78 -5.46 -17.58
N ILE A 199 16.13 -5.11 -16.47
CA ILE A 199 15.65 -3.74 -16.17
C ILE A 199 16.69 -2.96 -15.34
N ASP A 200 17.86 -3.55 -15.04
CA ASP A 200 18.93 -2.95 -14.25
C ASP A 200 18.49 -2.53 -12.84
N ARG A 201 17.95 -3.48 -12.08
CA ARG A 201 17.52 -3.31 -10.68
C ARG A 201 18.48 -4.05 -9.73
N PRO A 202 19.67 -3.50 -9.44
CA PRO A 202 20.72 -4.21 -8.68
C PRO A 202 20.31 -4.51 -7.23
N GLN A 203 19.47 -3.68 -6.62
CA GLN A 203 19.00 -3.91 -5.25
C GLN A 203 18.07 -5.13 -5.16
N PHE A 204 17.24 -5.39 -6.18
CA PHE A 204 16.44 -6.60 -6.28
C PHE A 204 17.34 -7.84 -6.37
N VAL A 205 18.32 -7.80 -7.28
CA VAL A 205 19.29 -8.89 -7.48
C VAL A 205 20.05 -9.19 -6.19
N ASN A 206 20.56 -8.16 -5.51
CA ASN A 206 21.27 -8.31 -4.25
C ASN A 206 20.37 -8.92 -3.16
N THR A 207 19.10 -8.52 -3.11
CA THR A 207 18.15 -9.06 -2.12
C THR A 207 17.88 -10.54 -2.39
N PHE A 208 17.73 -10.95 -3.65
CA PHE A 208 17.55 -12.35 -4.01
C PHE A 208 18.77 -13.21 -3.64
N ILE A 209 19.98 -12.71 -3.92
CA ILE A 209 21.23 -13.39 -3.55
C ILE A 209 21.36 -13.53 -2.02
N LYS A 210 21.03 -12.48 -1.26
CA LYS A 210 21.03 -12.52 0.21
C LYS A 210 20.04 -13.52 0.80
N LEU A 211 18.98 -13.83 0.08
CA LEU A 211 17.95 -14.80 0.46
C LEU A 211 18.27 -16.21 -0.09
N ASN A 212 19.55 -16.48 -0.36
CA ASN A 212 20.08 -17.77 -0.79
C ASN A 212 19.46 -18.29 -2.10
N PHE A 213 19.10 -17.41 -3.02
CA PHE A 213 18.69 -17.82 -4.37
C PHE A 213 19.88 -18.46 -5.11
N ASP A 214 19.73 -19.71 -5.57
CA ASP A 214 20.80 -20.42 -6.28
C ASP A 214 20.93 -19.91 -7.73
N VAL A 215 21.74 -18.88 -7.86
CA VAL A 215 22.08 -18.27 -9.14
C VAL A 215 22.82 -19.27 -10.05
N THR A 216 23.65 -20.13 -9.48
CA THR A 216 24.51 -21.05 -10.24
C THR A 216 23.65 -22.07 -10.97
N GLN A 217 22.78 -22.77 -10.24
CA GLN A 217 21.88 -23.76 -10.82
C GLN A 217 21.03 -23.16 -11.94
N MET A 218 20.43 -21.99 -11.70
CA MET A 218 19.59 -21.31 -12.67
C MET A 218 20.34 -20.96 -13.97
N PHE A 219 21.56 -20.41 -13.89
CA PHE A 219 22.35 -20.09 -15.08
C PHE A 219 22.75 -21.33 -15.88
N TYR A 220 23.11 -22.43 -15.20
CA TYR A 220 23.41 -23.71 -15.85
C TYR A 220 22.18 -24.27 -16.59
N GLU A 221 21.01 -24.30 -15.96
CA GLU A 221 19.77 -24.80 -16.57
C GLU A 221 19.35 -23.98 -17.80
N LYS A 222 19.50 -22.65 -17.74
CA LYS A 222 19.23 -21.75 -18.87
C LYS A 222 20.21 -21.94 -20.02
N GLN A 223 21.51 -22.10 -19.74
CA GLN A 223 22.52 -22.31 -20.77
C GLN A 223 22.29 -23.60 -21.57
N ILE A 224 21.81 -24.66 -20.90
CA ILE A 224 21.48 -25.93 -21.56
C ILE A 224 20.24 -25.79 -22.44
N ASN A 225 19.23 -25.04 -21.98
CA ASN A 225 17.91 -24.98 -22.62
C ASN A 225 17.77 -23.87 -23.68
N GLN A 226 18.50 -22.75 -23.57
CA GLN A 226 18.47 -21.65 -24.54
C GLN A 226 19.83 -20.94 -24.67
N PRO A 227 20.40 -20.77 -25.88
CA PRO A 227 21.61 -19.99 -26.07
C PRO A 227 21.35 -18.50 -25.80
N TRP A 228 22.24 -17.85 -25.03
CA TRP A 228 22.15 -16.45 -24.67
C TRP A 228 22.15 -15.55 -25.91
N LYS A 229 21.07 -14.79 -26.12
CA LYS A 229 21.02 -13.72 -27.12
C LYS A 229 21.47 -12.41 -26.49
N LEU A 230 22.68 -11.98 -26.83
CA LEU A 230 23.25 -10.73 -26.37
C LEU A 230 22.43 -9.54 -26.92
N ARG A 231 21.79 -8.72 -26.05
CA ARG A 231 21.19 -7.44 -26.45
C ARG A 231 22.30 -6.38 -26.57
N SER A 232 23.10 -6.50 -27.62
CA SER A 232 24.31 -5.72 -27.88
C SER A 232 24.00 -4.28 -28.34
N LYS A 233 23.72 -3.38 -27.40
CA LYS A 233 23.97 -1.94 -27.62
C LYS A 233 25.00 -1.35 -26.66
N GLN A 234 25.13 -1.88 -25.45
CA GLN A 234 26.06 -1.36 -24.44
C GLN A 234 27.46 -2.00 -24.51
N LEU A 235 27.57 -3.29 -24.81
CA LEU A 235 28.87 -4.00 -24.88
C LEU A 235 29.76 -3.56 -26.06
N LEU A 236 29.17 -3.18 -27.20
CA LEU A 236 29.93 -2.69 -28.37
C LEU A 236 30.72 -1.40 -28.06
N ARG A 237 30.27 -0.58 -27.09
CA ARG A 237 31.00 0.63 -26.69
C ARG A 237 32.25 0.36 -25.87
N LEU A 238 32.28 -0.74 -25.12
CA LEU A 238 33.45 -1.11 -24.31
C LEU A 238 34.56 -1.67 -25.21
N TYR A 239 34.22 -2.60 -26.11
CA TYR A 239 35.19 -3.15 -27.07
C TYR A 239 35.70 -2.11 -28.08
N ALA A 240 34.84 -1.19 -28.57
CA ALA A 240 35.28 -0.14 -29.48
C ALA A 240 36.24 0.89 -28.86
N ASN A 241 36.29 0.98 -27.52
CA ASN A 241 37.20 1.88 -26.82
C ASN A 241 38.57 1.24 -26.52
N ASP A 242 38.65 -0.09 -26.45
CA ASP A 242 39.91 -0.80 -26.23
C ASP A 242 40.76 -0.88 -27.53
N ASP A 243 40.12 -0.96 -28.70
CA ASP A 243 40.83 -0.92 -29.99
C ASP A 243 41.52 0.43 -30.25
N LYS A 244 41.06 1.52 -29.63
CA LYS A 244 41.69 2.85 -29.76
C LYS A 244 42.84 3.08 -28.78
N LYS A 245 43.02 2.24 -27.75
CA LYS A 245 44.11 2.38 -26.78
C LYS A 245 45.36 1.59 -27.14
N ASN A 246 45.28 0.67 -28.09
CA ASN A 246 46.40 -0.19 -28.49
C ASN A 246 47.06 0.19 -29.83
N VAL A 247 46.81 1.41 -30.34
CA VAL A 247 47.60 1.98 -31.45
C VAL A 247 48.51 3.08 -30.90
N ARG A 248 49.68 2.67 -30.41
CA ARG A 248 50.87 3.51 -30.27
C ARG A 248 52.09 2.70 -30.63
#